data_AF-A0A1D8NIU8-F1
#
_entry.id   AF-A0A1D8NIU8-F1
#
_cell.length_a   1.000
_cell.length_b   1.000
_cell.length_c   1.000
_cell.angle_alpha   90.00
_cell.angle_beta   90.00
_cell.angle_gamma   90.00
#
_symmetry.space_group_name_H-M   'P 1'
#
loop_
_entity.id
_entity.type
_entity.pdbx_description
1 polymer ?
#
loop_
_entity_poly.entity_id
_entity_poly.type
_entity_poly.pdbx_seq_one_letter_code
_entity_poly.pdbx_strand_id
1 'polypeptide(L)'
;MDTLAKNSDVTVGAFAVPPRTEYKGMALYIGANIAALVFFLWSLSPTWLLHYLHIYYFPSRWWALAIPSWLIAAFIFTYVFLTLYNIEVMTYPLDRLEVIVDEHARVDGGKNGEYFWEATDGVWDLPLVDVSKVLYGDDSE
;
A
#
# COMPACT_ATOMS: atom_id res chain seq x y z
N MET A 1 -18.63 27.44 16.65
CA MET A 1 -18.65 27.78 15.21
C MET A 1 -17.27 27.55 14.60
N ASP A 2 -16.19 28.00 15.25
CA ASP A 2 -14.80 27.71 14.82
C ASP A 2 -14.41 26.22 14.79
N THR A 3 -14.96 25.42 15.71
CA THR A 3 -14.71 23.97 15.76
C THR A 3 -15.31 23.21 14.58
N LEU A 4 -16.38 23.73 13.98
CA LEU A 4 -17.02 23.13 12.81
C LEU A 4 -16.27 23.51 11.53
N ALA A 5 -15.78 24.75 11.44
CA ALA A 5 -14.96 25.22 10.31
C ALA A 5 -13.61 24.49 10.21
N LYS A 6 -13.01 24.13 11.35
CA LYS A 6 -11.75 23.36 11.39
C LYS A 6 -11.91 21.92 10.88
N ASN A 7 -13.08 21.32 11.08
CA ASN A 7 -13.34 19.93 10.67
C ASN A 7 -13.90 19.81 9.25
N SER A 8 -14.34 20.92 8.64
CA SER A 8 -14.89 20.96 7.28
C SER A 8 -13.86 21.36 6.23
N ASP A 9 -12.62 21.62 6.62
CA ASP A 9 -11.56 21.94 5.67
C ASP A 9 -11.15 20.66 4.92
N VAL A 10 -11.74 20.48 3.74
CA VAL A 10 -11.47 19.36 2.84
C VAL A 10 -10.08 19.42 2.21
N THR A 11 -9.28 20.46 2.49
CA THR A 11 -7.87 20.54 2.07
C THR A 11 -6.90 19.98 3.10
N VAL A 12 -7.30 19.90 4.38
CA VAL A 12 -6.70 18.97 5.33
C VAL A 12 -7.36 17.63 5.12
N GLY A 13 -6.92 16.91 4.07
CA GLY A 13 -7.32 15.53 3.85
C GLY A 13 -7.21 14.72 5.14
N ALA A 14 -7.94 13.61 5.26
CA ALA A 14 -7.92 12.71 6.42
C ALA A 14 -6.51 12.19 6.84
N PHE A 15 -5.46 12.64 6.13
CA PHE A 15 -4.03 12.47 6.38
C PHE A 15 -3.34 13.72 6.97
N ALA A 16 -4.06 14.76 7.41
CA ALA A 16 -3.48 15.86 8.16
C ALA A 16 -3.00 15.34 9.50
N VAL A 17 -1.77 14.84 9.49
CA VAL A 17 -1.03 14.37 10.65
C VAL A 17 -1.13 15.49 11.69
N PRO A 18 -1.72 15.25 12.87
CA PRO A 18 -1.81 16.31 13.85
C PRO A 18 -0.39 16.84 14.09
N PRO A 19 -0.16 18.16 14.22
CA PRO A 19 1.18 18.77 14.30
C PRO A 19 2.04 18.24 15.46
N ARG A 20 1.45 17.41 16.34
CA ARG A 20 2.11 16.71 17.44
C ARG A 20 2.76 15.36 17.05
N THR A 21 2.48 14.81 15.87
CA THR A 21 2.99 13.49 15.45
C THR A 21 4.16 13.61 14.48
N GLU A 22 4.24 14.71 13.74
CA GLU A 22 5.29 14.97 12.73
C GLU A 22 6.70 14.99 13.34
N TYR A 23 6.87 15.65 14.49
CA TYR A 23 8.18 15.74 15.14
C TYR A 23 8.66 14.38 15.66
N LYS A 24 7.76 13.43 15.95
CA LYS A 24 8.14 12.10 16.42
C LYS A 24 8.80 11.30 15.31
N GLY A 25 8.25 11.38 14.09
CA GLY A 25 8.85 10.76 12.91
C GLY A 25 10.22 11.35 12.60
N MET A 26 10.36 12.67 12.67
CA MET A 26 11.64 13.34 12.44
C MET A 26 12.68 13.01 13.53
N ALA A 27 12.29 13.02 14.80
CA ALA A 27 13.16 12.64 15.90
C ALA A 27 13.61 11.17 15.79
N LEU A 28 12.69 10.27 15.44
CA LEU A 28 13.00 8.86 15.20
C LEU A 28 13.94 8.69 14.00
N TYR A 29 13.71 9.43 12.90
CA TYR A 29 14.57 9.40 11.73
C TYR A 29 16.00 9.84 12.07
N ILE A 30 16.17 10.99 12.73
CA ILE A 30 17.49 11.47 13.17
C ILE A 30 18.15 10.46 14.12
N GLY A 31 17.40 9.97 15.10
CA GLY A 31 17.89 8.97 16.07
C GLY A 31 18.33 7.68 15.39
N ALA A 32 17.55 7.16 14.44
CA ALA A 32 17.87 5.96 13.67
C ALA A 32 19.11 6.16 12.80
N ASN A 33 19.26 7.32 12.15
CA ASN A 33 20.45 7.62 11.35
C ASN A 33 21.72 7.73 12.22
N ILE A 34 21.65 8.42 13.36
CA ILE A 34 22.79 8.50 14.29
C ILE A 34 23.14 7.10 14.81
N ALA A 35 22.15 6.31 15.23
CA ALA A 35 22.37 4.94 15.69
C ALA A 35 22.99 4.05 14.59
N ALA A 36 22.50 4.17 13.35
CA ALA A 36 23.04 3.44 12.20
C ALA A 36 24.48 3.87 11.90
N LEU A 37 24.80 5.16 11.93
CA LEU A 37 26.16 5.65 11.74
C LEU A 37 27.10 5.14 12.82
N VAL A 38 26.70 5.19 14.09
CA VAL A 38 27.50 4.63 15.20
C VAL A 38 27.69 3.12 15.02
N PHE A 39 26.65 2.40 14.58
CA PHE A 39 26.74 0.97 14.28
C PHE A 39 27.73 0.67 13.15
N PHE A 40 27.67 1.42 12.04
CA PHE A 40 28.62 1.26 10.93
C PHE A 40 30.05 1.62 11.32
N LEU A 41 30.23 2.72 12.05
CA LEU A 41 31.54 3.12 12.58
C LEU A 41 32.12 2.04 13.50
N TRP A 42 31.31 1.46 14.39
CA TRP A 42 31.74 0.34 15.24
C TRP A 42 32.06 -0.93 14.43
N SER A 43 31.19 -1.27 13.47
CA SER A 43 31.32 -2.46 12.63
C SER A 43 32.57 -2.45 11.75
N LEU A 44 32.84 -1.30 11.12
CA LEU A 44 33.98 -1.12 10.20
C LEU A 44 35.30 -0.83 10.93
N SER A 45 35.24 -0.47 12.22
CA SER A 45 36.43 -0.07 12.96
C SER A 45 37.30 -1.27 13.36
N PRO A 46 38.62 -1.20 13.09
CA PRO A 46 39.56 -2.24 13.49
C PRO A 46 39.85 -2.18 15.01
N THR A 47 40.21 -3.32 15.60
CA THR A 47 40.35 -3.47 17.07
C THR A 47 41.36 -2.50 17.69
N TRP A 48 42.39 -2.10 16.95
CA TRP A 48 43.39 -1.12 17.42
C TRP A 48 42.77 0.26 17.69
N LEU A 49 41.79 0.68 16.90
CA LEU A 49 41.12 1.97 17.07
C LEU A 49 40.18 1.97 18.29
N LEU A 50 39.49 0.84 18.55
CA LEU A 50 38.65 0.68 19.74
C LEU A 50 39.47 0.69 21.04
N HIS A 51 40.63 0.02 21.03
CA HIS A 51 41.52 0.02 22.20
C HIS A 51 42.12 1.40 22.49
N TYR A 52 42.41 2.20 21.44
CA TYR A 52 42.83 3.60 21.60
C TYR A 52 41.74 4.48 22.23
N LEU A 53 40.48 4.19 21.93
CA LEU A 53 39.30 4.82 22.53
C LEU A 53 38.97 4.31 23.95
N HIS A 54 39.82 3.46 24.54
CA HIS A 54 39.60 2.78 25.84
C HIS A 54 38.34 1.90 25.90
N ILE A 55 37.85 1.39 24.76
CA ILE A 55 36.69 0.50 24.68
C ILE A 55 37.18 -0.95 24.61
N TYR A 56 37.17 -1.65 25.74
CA TYR A 56 37.67 -3.03 25.85
C TYR A 56 36.56 -4.10 25.85
N TYR A 57 35.31 -3.71 26.12
CA TYR A 57 34.16 -4.62 26.19
C TYR A 57 33.13 -4.25 25.11
N PHE A 58 33.15 -4.97 24.00
CA PHE A 58 32.13 -4.90 22.96
C PHE A 58 31.61 -6.31 22.63
N PRO A 59 30.34 -6.45 22.21
CA PRO A 59 29.76 -7.74 21.83
C PRO A 59 30.52 -8.37 20.66
N SER A 60 30.39 -9.69 20.48
CA SER A 60 31.10 -10.41 19.40
C SER A 60 30.88 -9.72 18.05
N ARG A 61 31.95 -9.63 17.23
CA ARG A 61 31.89 -8.97 15.90
C ARG A 61 30.88 -9.59 14.93
N TRP A 62 30.30 -10.74 15.29
CA TRP A 62 29.43 -11.53 14.44
C TRP A 62 28.07 -10.83 14.29
N TRP A 63 27.71 -9.99 15.25
CA TRP A 63 26.54 -9.10 15.18
C TRP A 63 26.61 -8.12 13.99
N ALA A 64 27.80 -7.71 13.58
CA ALA A 64 27.99 -6.89 12.39
C ALA A 64 27.53 -7.60 11.11
N LEU A 65 27.55 -8.92 11.08
CA LEU A 65 27.08 -9.75 9.97
C LEU A 65 25.62 -10.20 10.16
N ALA A 66 25.27 -10.59 11.39
CA ALA A 66 23.94 -11.12 11.70
C ALA A 66 22.84 -10.09 11.40
N ILE A 67 23.01 -8.84 11.84
CA ILE A 67 22.02 -7.78 11.65
C ILE A 67 21.71 -7.53 10.17
N PRO A 68 22.69 -7.25 9.28
CA PRO A 68 22.40 -7.03 7.87
C PRO A 68 21.83 -8.28 7.18
N SER A 69 22.31 -9.48 7.52
CA SER A 69 21.75 -10.72 6.96
C SER A 69 20.28 -10.92 7.34
N TRP A 70 19.92 -10.61 8.59
CA TRP A 70 18.56 -10.74 9.08
C TRP A 70 17.64 -9.69 8.45
N LEU A 71 18.11 -8.45 8.26
CA LEU A 71 17.35 -7.41 7.57
C LEU A 71 17.01 -7.81 6.14
N ILE A 72 17.98 -8.33 5.36
CA ILE A 72 17.74 -8.79 3.99
C ILE A 72 16.71 -9.92 3.97
N ALA A 73 16.85 -10.91 4.86
CA ALA A 73 15.89 -12.01 4.98
C ALA A 73 14.48 -11.51 5.35
N ALA A 74 14.39 -10.55 6.28
CA ALA A 74 13.12 -9.93 6.67
C ALA A 74 12.47 -9.18 5.50
N PHE A 75 13.24 -8.42 4.72
CA PHE A 75 12.73 -7.73 3.53
C PHE A 75 12.14 -8.70 2.49
N ILE A 76 12.86 -9.78 2.18
CA ILE A 76 12.38 -10.81 1.25
C ILE A 76 11.11 -11.46 1.80
N PHE A 77 11.12 -11.81 3.10
CA PHE A 77 9.96 -12.40 3.76
C PHE A 77 8.73 -11.50 3.68
N THR A 78 8.88 -10.18 3.95
CA THR A 78 7.79 -9.21 3.82
C THR A 78 7.26 -9.15 2.40
N TYR A 79 8.12 -9.16 1.38
CA TYR A 79 7.68 -9.12 -0.02
C TYR A 79 6.87 -10.35 -0.42
N VAL A 80 7.37 -11.54 -0.07
CA VAL A 80 6.68 -12.80 -0.33
C VAL A 80 5.34 -12.86 0.41
N PHE A 81 5.33 -12.48 1.69
CA PHE A 81 4.12 -12.46 2.51
C PHE A 81 3.08 -11.50 1.93
N LEU A 82 3.48 -10.28 1.57
CA LEU A 82 2.57 -9.29 0.99
C LEU A 82 2.02 -9.75 -0.37
N THR A 83 2.86 -10.36 -1.20
CA THR A 83 2.43 -10.92 -2.49
C THR A 83 1.39 -12.03 -2.29
N LEU A 84 1.66 -12.96 -1.37
CA LEU A 84 0.75 -14.06 -1.08
C LEU A 84 -0.57 -13.54 -0.50
N TYR A 85 -0.49 -12.58 0.42
CA TYR A 85 -1.66 -11.95 1.02
C TYR A 85 -2.50 -11.20 -0.02
N ASN A 86 -1.86 -10.45 -0.94
CA ASN A 86 -2.58 -9.74 -2.00
C ASN A 86 -3.28 -10.70 -2.96
N ILE A 87 -2.66 -11.83 -3.30
CA ILE A 87 -3.24 -12.83 -4.20
C ILE A 87 -4.39 -13.60 -3.53
N GLU A 88 -4.22 -13.99 -2.26
CA GLU A 88 -5.18 -14.88 -1.58
C GLU A 88 -6.33 -14.13 -0.91
N VAL A 89 -6.09 -12.94 -0.37
CA VAL A 89 -7.06 -12.21 0.46
C VAL A 89 -7.66 -11.01 -0.26
N MET A 90 -6.84 -10.22 -0.97
CA MET A 90 -7.31 -8.97 -1.59
C MET A 90 -7.82 -9.13 -3.03
N THR A 91 -7.28 -10.08 -3.78
CA THR A 91 -7.67 -10.28 -5.18
C THR A 91 -8.72 -11.38 -5.26
N TYR A 92 -9.92 -11.04 -5.76
CA TYR A 92 -10.94 -12.04 -6.08
C TYR A 92 -10.45 -12.95 -7.22
N PRO A 93 -10.85 -14.24 -7.24
CA PRO A 93 -10.48 -15.14 -8.32
C PRO A 93 -10.97 -14.60 -9.68
N LEU A 94 -10.18 -14.80 -10.73
CA LEU A 94 -10.39 -14.19 -12.07
C LEU A 94 -11.70 -14.63 -12.76
N ASP A 95 -12.39 -15.64 -12.22
CA ASP A 95 -13.66 -16.15 -12.73
C ASP A 95 -14.87 -15.34 -12.24
N ARG A 96 -14.65 -14.38 -11.32
CA ARG A 96 -15.70 -13.57 -10.72
C ARG A 96 -15.93 -12.26 -11.46
N LEU A 97 -17.20 -11.96 -11.72
CA LEU A 97 -17.63 -10.75 -12.41
C LEU A 97 -17.37 -9.49 -11.56
N GLU A 98 -17.25 -9.67 -10.24
CA GLU A 98 -16.88 -8.67 -9.24
C GLU A 98 -15.48 -8.08 -9.48
N VAL A 99 -14.64 -8.71 -10.30
CA VAL A 99 -13.36 -8.14 -10.75
C VAL A 99 -13.56 -7.05 -11.81
N ILE A 100 -14.66 -7.12 -12.56
CA ILE A 100 -15.01 -6.17 -13.65
C ILE A 100 -15.98 -5.10 -13.14
N VAL A 101 -16.77 -5.43 -12.12
CA VAL A 101 -17.91 -4.65 -11.64
C VAL A 101 -17.69 -4.27 -10.17
N ASP A 102 -17.70 -2.97 -9.87
CA ASP A 102 -17.56 -2.46 -8.50
C ASP A 102 -18.82 -2.73 -7.65
N GLU A 103 -18.71 -2.68 -6.32
CA GLU A 103 -19.81 -2.95 -5.37
C GLU A 103 -21.04 -2.06 -5.59
N HIS A 104 -20.83 -0.87 -6.17
CA HIS A 104 -21.88 0.12 -6.42
C HIS A 104 -22.45 0.08 -7.84
N ALA A 105 -21.90 -0.77 -8.71
CA ALA A 105 -22.34 -0.87 -10.09
C ALA A 105 -23.75 -1.47 -10.16
N ARG A 106 -24.62 -0.81 -10.91
CA ARG A 106 -26.02 -1.22 -11.08
C ARG A 106 -26.14 -1.94 -12.40
N VAL A 107 -25.76 -3.20 -12.42
CA VAL A 107 -25.82 -4.01 -13.63
C VAL A 107 -27.26 -4.44 -13.90
N ASP A 108 -27.74 -4.20 -15.11
CA ASP A 108 -29.01 -4.75 -15.56
C ASP A 108 -28.91 -6.29 -15.63
N GLY A 109 -29.73 -6.97 -14.82
CA GLY A 109 -29.65 -8.41 -14.56
C GLY A 109 -30.15 -9.30 -15.70
N GLY A 110 -29.92 -8.92 -16.96
CA GLY A 110 -30.26 -9.72 -18.14
C GLY A 110 -31.76 -9.97 -18.31
N LYS A 111 -32.62 -9.05 -17.84
CA LYS A 111 -34.06 -9.15 -18.11
C LYS A 111 -34.35 -8.70 -19.54
N ASN A 112 -34.33 -9.67 -20.47
CA ASN A 112 -34.91 -9.61 -21.83
C ASN A 112 -34.86 -8.26 -22.56
N GLY A 113 -33.75 -7.53 -22.43
CA GLY A 113 -33.52 -6.29 -23.16
C GLY A 113 -34.58 -5.20 -22.98
N GLU A 114 -35.28 -5.20 -21.85
CA GLU A 114 -36.35 -4.24 -21.55
C GLU A 114 -35.84 -2.79 -21.53
N TYR A 115 -34.53 -2.60 -21.30
CA TYR A 115 -33.89 -1.29 -21.16
C TYR A 115 -33.03 -0.84 -22.35
N PHE A 116 -32.92 -1.62 -23.44
CA PHE A 116 -32.08 -1.21 -24.60
C PHE A 116 -32.69 -0.07 -25.42
N TRP A 117 -34.03 0.02 -25.45
CA TRP A 117 -34.75 0.89 -26.38
C TRP A 117 -35.80 1.78 -25.68
N GLU A 118 -35.87 1.75 -24.36
CA GLU A 118 -36.85 2.50 -23.57
C GLU A 118 -36.16 3.36 -22.50
N ALA A 119 -36.57 4.62 -22.40
CA ALA A 119 -35.99 5.56 -21.45
C ALA A 119 -36.43 5.22 -20.03
N THR A 120 -35.50 4.78 -19.19
CA THR A 120 -35.72 4.53 -17.76
C THR A 120 -35.18 5.69 -16.92
N ASP A 121 -35.87 5.98 -15.81
CA ASP A 121 -35.60 7.09 -14.89
C ASP A 121 -34.34 6.87 -13.99
N GLY A 122 -33.58 5.79 -14.23
CA GLY A 122 -32.39 5.40 -13.49
C GLY A 122 -31.19 5.15 -14.39
N VAL A 123 -30.00 5.54 -13.93
CA VAL A 123 -28.72 5.21 -14.59
C VAL A 123 -28.36 3.76 -14.24
N TRP A 124 -28.29 2.90 -15.26
CA TRP A 124 -27.90 1.50 -15.16
C TRP A 124 -26.63 1.25 -15.97
N ASP A 125 -25.73 0.42 -15.44
CA ASP A 125 -24.52 -0.02 -16.11
C ASP A 125 -24.85 -1.22 -17.00
N LEU A 126 -24.79 -1.01 -18.31
CA LEU A 126 -25.09 -2.05 -19.29
C LEU A 126 -23.84 -2.90 -19.56
N PRO A 127 -23.93 -4.24 -19.60
CA PRO A 127 -22.79 -5.08 -19.93
C PRO A 127 -22.19 -4.69 -21.28
N LEU A 128 -20.85 -4.56 -21.34
CA LEU A 128 -20.14 -4.15 -22.55
C LEU A 128 -20.46 -5.06 -23.76
N VAL A 129 -20.73 -6.34 -23.50
CA VAL A 129 -21.14 -7.33 -24.51
C VAL A 129 -22.44 -6.92 -25.20
N ASP A 130 -23.43 -6.44 -24.44
CA ASP A 130 -24.72 -6.11 -25.00
C ASP A 130 -24.70 -4.74 -25.71
N VAL A 131 -23.94 -3.78 -25.18
CA VAL A 131 -23.66 -2.51 -25.87
C VAL A 131 -22.97 -2.77 -27.22
N SER A 132 -21.98 -3.67 -27.26
CA SER A 132 -21.29 -4.04 -28.50
C SER A 132 -22.22 -4.72 -29.50
N LYS A 133 -23.15 -5.58 -29.04
CA LYS A 133 -24.16 -6.21 -29.92
C LYS A 133 -25.13 -5.18 -30.48
N VAL A 134 -25.57 -4.21 -29.69
CA VAL A 134 -26.48 -3.16 -30.17
C VAL A 134 -25.78 -2.21 -31.15
N LEU A 135 -24.52 -1.83 -30.89
CA LEU A 135 -23.78 -0.91 -31.75
C LEU A 135 -23.24 -1.54 -33.03
N TYR A 136 -22.88 -2.83 -33.01
CA TYR A 136 -22.13 -3.49 -34.09
C TYR A 136 -22.72 -4.82 -34.54
N GLY A 137 -23.80 -5.30 -33.93
CA GLY A 137 -24.39 -6.61 -34.25
C GLY A 137 -25.17 -6.67 -35.56
N ASP A 138 -25.50 -5.51 -36.15
CA ASP A 138 -26.19 -5.42 -37.45
C ASP A 138 -25.23 -5.51 -38.65
N ASP A 139 -23.90 -5.54 -38.44
CA ASP A 139 -22.89 -5.51 -39.51
C ASP A 139 -22.41 -6.91 -39.96
N SER A 140 -23.00 -8.00 -39.45
CA SER A 140 -22.70 -9.36 -39.92
C SER A 140 -23.88 -9.97 -40.68
N GLU A 141 -23.89 -9.77 -42.00
CA GLU A 141 -24.54 -10.69 -42.96
C GLU A 141 -23.81 -12.05 -43.01
#